data_AF-T0ZJX7-F1
#
_entry.id   AF-T0ZJX7-F1
#
_cell.length_a   1.000
_cell.length_b   1.000
_cell.length_c   1.000
_cell.angle_alpha   90.00
_cell.angle_beta   90.00
_cell.angle_gamma   90.00
#
_symmetry.space_group_name_H-M   'P 1'
#
loop_
_entity.id
_entity.type
_entity.pdbx_description
1 polymer ?
#
loop_
_entity_poly.entity_id
_entity_poly.type
_entity_poly.pdbx_seq_one_letter_code
_entity_poly.pdbx_strand_id
1 'polypeptide(L)'
;MSIADRPALDEIDPHDLLHTTAVFEDEPVGPEPREPGLREFADPDHPTLDFAPDAAPRLVYAGASRWRPRAGYASTVEVSLYLAPGPERAGSGRRLYPARFHEIRDRELQRAVGVLDPPHDAP
;
A
#
# COMPACT_ATOMS: atom_id res chain seq x y z
N MET A 1 4.17 5.21 2.39
CA MET A 1 4.01 5.92 1.10
C MET A 1 5.04 7.01 1.03
N SER A 2 6.15 6.76 0.32
CA SER A 2 7.20 7.76 0.16
C SER A 2 6.81 8.79 -0.90
N ILE A 3 7.47 9.95 -0.86
CA ILE A 3 7.38 10.97 -1.92
C ILE A 3 7.75 10.38 -3.29
N ALA A 4 8.64 9.38 -3.30
CA ALA A 4 9.08 8.70 -4.53
C ALA A 4 7.95 7.91 -5.22
N ASP A 5 6.94 7.47 -4.47
CA ASP A 5 5.83 6.67 -5.00
C ASP A 5 4.66 7.51 -5.51
N ARG A 6 4.67 8.82 -5.19
CA ARG A 6 3.61 9.78 -5.57
C ARG A 6 3.29 9.75 -7.07
N PRO A 7 4.27 9.82 -8.00
CA PRO A 7 3.94 9.88 -9.43
C PRO A 7 3.26 8.60 -9.94
N ALA A 8 3.57 7.47 -9.31
CA ALA A 8 3.03 6.17 -9.65
C ALA A 8 1.57 6.03 -9.16
N LEU A 9 1.30 6.57 -7.96
CA LEU A 9 -0.04 6.62 -7.37
C LEU A 9 -0.93 7.65 -8.06
N ASP A 10 -0.40 8.80 -8.48
CA ASP A 10 -1.15 9.81 -9.24
C ASP A 10 -1.69 9.26 -10.57
N GLU A 11 -1.10 8.18 -11.11
CA GLU A 11 -1.59 7.48 -12.30
C GLU A 11 -2.67 6.43 -11.98
N ILE A 12 -2.58 5.77 -10.81
CA ILE A 12 -3.53 4.71 -10.41
C ILE A 12 -4.75 5.26 -9.69
N ASP A 13 -4.55 6.17 -8.74
CA ASP A 13 -5.58 6.67 -7.84
C ASP A 13 -6.81 7.18 -8.62
N PRO A 14 -6.68 7.93 -9.74
CA PRO A 14 -7.84 8.35 -10.52
C PRO A 14 -8.62 7.18 -11.13
N HIS A 15 -7.93 6.15 -11.64
CA HIS A 15 -8.59 4.97 -12.19
C HIS A 15 -9.29 4.16 -11.09
N ASP A 16 -8.57 3.86 -10.02
CA ASP A 16 -9.10 3.02 -8.94
C ASP A 16 -10.22 3.72 -8.17
N LEU A 17 -10.18 5.05 -8.02
CA LEU A 17 -11.26 5.87 -7.49
C LEU A 17 -12.54 5.78 -8.34
N LEU A 18 -12.39 5.87 -9.67
CA LEU A 18 -13.54 5.94 -10.59
C LEU A 18 -14.14 4.57 -10.94
N HIS A 19 -13.35 3.50 -10.85
CA HIS A 19 -13.70 2.21 -11.44
C HIS A 19 -13.59 1.04 -10.46
N THR A 20 -13.11 1.25 -9.24
CA THR A 20 -12.91 0.19 -8.26
C THR A 20 -13.24 0.66 -6.84
N THR A 21 -13.07 -0.25 -5.90
CA THR A 21 -13.19 -0.08 -4.45
C THR A 21 -11.86 -0.30 -3.74
N ALA A 22 -10.76 -0.37 -4.51
CA ALA A 22 -9.42 -0.61 -3.99
C ALA A 22 -8.87 0.58 -3.19
N VAL A 23 -9.42 1.78 -3.45
CA VAL A 23 -9.19 2.99 -2.65
C VAL A 23 -10.50 3.40 -2.00
N PHE A 24 -10.41 3.93 -0.78
CA PHE A 24 -11.57 4.37 0.01
C PHE A 24 -11.65 5.90 0.09
N GLU A 25 -11.13 6.57 -0.93
CA GLU A 25 -11.21 8.01 -1.11
C GLU A 25 -12.48 8.35 -1.92
N ASP A 26 -13.01 9.56 -1.75
CA ASP A 26 -14.18 10.08 -2.48
C ASP A 26 -13.79 11.11 -3.56
N GLU A 27 -12.63 11.74 -3.40
CA GLU A 27 -12.04 12.68 -4.34
C GLU A 27 -10.62 12.26 -4.72
N PRO A 28 -10.14 12.58 -5.95
CA PRO A 28 -8.76 12.33 -6.32
C PRO A 28 -7.81 12.99 -5.33
N VAL A 29 -6.76 12.28 -4.94
CA VAL A 29 -5.66 12.88 -4.20
C VAL A 29 -5.01 13.90 -5.13
N GLY A 30 -5.20 15.19 -4.84
CA GLY A 30 -4.56 16.26 -5.59
C GLY A 30 -3.03 16.16 -5.48
N PRO A 31 -2.28 16.85 -6.37
CA PRO A 31 -0.81 16.83 -6.37
C PRO A 31 -0.20 17.42 -5.08
N GLU A 32 -1.02 18.12 -4.29
CA GLU A 32 -0.61 18.66 -3.01
C GLU A 32 -0.53 17.56 -1.95
N PRO A 33 0.63 17.40 -1.28
CA PRO A 33 0.75 16.48 -0.16
C PRO A 33 -0.30 16.84 0.92
N ARG A 34 -1.23 15.92 1.22
CA ARG A 34 -2.03 16.03 2.45
C ARG A 34 -1.05 15.97 3.63
N GLU A 35 -0.72 17.15 4.17
CA GLU A 35 0.34 17.31 5.16
C GLU A 35 0.31 16.36 6.38
N PRO A 36 -0.86 15.86 6.86
CA PRO A 36 -0.87 14.86 7.92
C PRO A 36 -0.28 13.50 7.51
N GLY A 37 -0.51 13.07 6.27
CA GLY A 37 -0.05 11.77 5.76
C GLY A 37 1.46 11.74 5.54
N LEU A 38 2.04 12.79 4.95
CA LEU A 38 3.49 12.83 4.71
C LEU A 38 4.33 12.95 5.98
N ARG A 39 3.81 13.60 7.04
CA ARG A 39 4.51 13.68 8.33
C ARG A 39 4.58 12.30 9.00
N GLU A 40 3.55 11.48 8.86
CA GLU A 40 3.61 10.08 9.33
C GLU A 40 4.63 9.25 8.54
N PHE A 41 4.84 9.49 7.25
CA PHE A 41 5.82 8.75 6.45
C PHE A 41 7.29 9.17 6.66
N ALA A 42 7.53 10.40 7.13
CA ALA A 42 8.86 10.93 7.42
C ALA A 42 9.31 10.67 8.87
N ASP A 43 8.44 10.08 9.70
CA ASP A 43 8.75 9.75 11.09
C ASP A 43 9.67 8.51 11.13
N PRO A 44 10.90 8.61 11.69
CA PRO A 44 11.82 7.49 11.79
C PRO A 44 11.30 6.33 12.68
N ASP A 45 10.30 6.60 13.53
CA ASP A 45 9.59 5.58 14.31
C ASP A 45 8.41 4.96 13.53
N HIS A 46 8.15 5.41 12.30
CA HIS A 46 7.09 4.92 11.43
C HIS A 46 7.66 4.01 10.34
N PRO A 47 7.40 2.69 10.41
CA PRO A 47 7.93 1.73 9.45
C PRO A 47 7.18 1.89 8.12
N THR A 48 7.64 2.82 7.29
CA THR A 48 7.31 2.82 5.87
C THR A 48 8.27 1.86 5.18
N LEU A 49 7.73 0.79 4.61
CA LEU A 49 8.49 -0.08 3.73
C LEU A 49 8.08 0.25 2.32
N ASP A 50 9.01 0.76 1.52
CA ASP A 50 8.83 0.85 0.09
C ASP A 50 9.47 -0.38 -0.53
N PHE A 51 8.64 -1.18 -1.16
CA PHE A 51 9.07 -2.42 -1.77
C PHE A 51 9.52 -2.10 -3.19
N ALA A 52 10.78 -2.41 -3.52
CA ALA A 52 11.28 -2.23 -4.88
C ALA A 52 10.32 -2.93 -5.87
N PRO A 53 9.87 -2.26 -6.94
CA PRO A 53 9.01 -2.90 -7.91
C PRO A 53 9.70 -4.17 -8.42
N ASP A 54 8.97 -5.28 -8.43
CA ASP A 54 9.45 -6.46 -9.16
C ASP A 54 9.70 -6.05 -10.62
N ALA A 55 10.59 -6.72 -11.34
CA ALA A 55 10.73 -6.53 -12.79
C ALA A 55 9.44 -6.84 -13.59
N ALA A 56 8.35 -7.19 -12.90
CA ALA A 56 7.01 -7.25 -13.41
C ALA A 56 6.53 -5.83 -13.78
N PRO A 57 6.16 -5.57 -15.05
CA PRO A 57 5.77 -4.24 -15.56
C PRO A 57 4.40 -3.75 -15.04
N ARG A 58 3.98 -4.18 -13.85
CA ARG A 58 2.60 -4.07 -13.34
C ARG A 58 2.52 -3.65 -11.88
N LEU A 59 3.60 -3.78 -11.11
CA LEU A 59 3.62 -3.30 -9.73
C LEU A 59 4.03 -1.83 -9.73
N VAL A 60 3.09 -0.99 -9.33
CA VAL A 60 3.26 0.47 -9.37
C VAL A 60 3.60 0.99 -7.99
N TYR A 61 2.97 0.44 -6.96
CA TYR A 61 3.36 0.66 -5.58
C TYR A 61 3.15 -0.59 -4.74
N ALA A 62 4.07 -0.81 -3.82
CA ALA A 62 3.88 -1.74 -2.72
C ALA A 62 4.49 -1.12 -1.48
N GLY A 63 3.72 -1.09 -0.40
CA GLY A 63 4.29 -0.66 0.86
C GLY A 63 3.50 -1.04 2.09
N ALA A 64 4.06 -0.61 3.22
CA ALA A 64 3.47 -0.79 4.53
C ALA A 64 3.41 0.56 5.27
N SER A 65 2.38 0.74 6.10
CA SER A 65 2.19 1.91 6.95
C SER A 65 1.64 1.50 8.32
N ARG A 66 1.65 2.39 9.31
CA ARG A 66 1.09 2.08 10.63
C ARG A 66 -0.41 1.81 10.55
N TRP A 67 -0.86 0.69 11.13
CA TRP A 67 -2.29 0.35 11.13
C TRP A 67 -3.17 1.34 11.89
N ARG A 68 -2.81 1.70 13.14
CA ARG A 68 -3.59 2.60 13.99
C ARG A 68 -2.71 3.32 15.02
N PRO A 69 -3.10 4.54 15.48
CA PRO A 69 -2.31 5.35 16.39
C PRO A 69 -2.44 4.93 17.87
N ARG A 70 -2.31 3.64 18.18
CA ARG A 70 -2.30 3.13 19.56
C ARG A 70 -1.01 2.38 19.84
N ALA A 71 -0.46 2.52 21.05
CA ALA A 71 0.80 1.88 21.44
C ALA A 71 0.76 0.34 21.29
N GLY A 72 -0.38 -0.29 21.56
CA GLY A 72 -0.56 -1.74 21.38
C GLY A 72 -0.47 -2.24 19.93
N TYR A 73 -0.46 -1.33 18.95
CA TYR A 73 -0.29 -1.62 17.53
C TYR A 73 1.07 -1.17 16.99
N ALA A 74 2.05 -0.87 17.86
CA ALA A 74 3.38 -0.43 17.43
C ALA A 74 4.09 -1.45 16.52
N SER A 75 3.83 -2.75 16.69
CA SER A 75 4.35 -3.84 15.86
C SER A 75 3.40 -4.30 14.74
N THR A 76 2.36 -3.52 14.45
CA THR A 76 1.34 -3.84 13.43
C THR A 76 1.37 -2.82 12.29
N VAL A 77 1.51 -3.31 11.06
CA VAL A 77 1.41 -2.50 9.85
C VAL A 77 0.19 -2.87 9.02
N GLU A 78 -0.34 -1.89 8.31
CA GLU A 78 -1.18 -2.10 7.14
C GLU A 78 -0.30 -2.30 5.92
N VAL A 79 -0.66 -3.21 5.02
CA VAL A 79 0.04 -3.45 3.76
C VAL A 79 -0.87 -3.14 2.58
N SER A 80 -0.32 -2.50 1.56
CA SER A 80 -1.04 -2.12 0.35
C SER A 80 -0.23 -2.46 -0.89
N LEU A 81 -0.91 -2.92 -1.93
CA LEU A 81 -0.35 -3.19 -3.26
C LEU A 81 -1.22 -2.47 -4.30
N TYR A 82 -0.65 -1.51 -5.03
CA TYR A 82 -1.31 -0.88 -6.18
C TYR A 82 -0.65 -1.36 -7.46
N LEU A 83 -1.50 -1.85 -8.36
CA LEU A 83 -1.12 -2.46 -9.63
C LEU A 83 -1.68 -1.65 -10.78
N ALA A 84 -0.94 -1.58 -11.88
CA ALA A 84 -1.45 -1.00 -13.12
C ALA A 84 -2.79 -1.66 -13.53
N PRO A 85 -3.75 -0.91 -14.10
CA PRO A 85 -5.02 -1.47 -14.56
C PRO A 85 -4.82 -2.62 -15.57
N GLY A 86 -5.65 -3.67 -15.48
CA GLY A 86 -5.67 -4.76 -16.47
C GLY A 86 -5.96 -6.15 -15.90
N PRO A 87 -6.12 -7.15 -16.79
CA PRO A 87 -6.59 -8.50 -16.42
C PRO A 87 -5.63 -9.28 -15.51
N GLU A 88 -4.34 -8.94 -15.48
CA GLU A 88 -3.36 -9.64 -14.65
C GLU A 88 -3.31 -9.15 -13.19
N ARG A 89 -4.21 -8.23 -12.80
CA ARG A 89 -4.42 -7.89 -11.38
C ARG A 89 -4.84 -9.11 -10.56
N ALA A 90 -5.64 -10.01 -11.15
CA ALA A 90 -6.09 -11.24 -10.53
C ALA A 90 -4.89 -12.14 -10.14
N GLY A 91 -4.86 -12.60 -8.88
CA GLY A 91 -3.81 -13.48 -8.36
C GLY A 91 -2.46 -12.80 -8.08
N SER A 92 -2.30 -11.51 -8.36
CA SER A 92 -1.03 -10.80 -8.12
C SER A 92 -0.69 -10.69 -6.63
N GLY A 93 -1.67 -10.55 -5.74
CA GLY A 93 -1.43 -10.57 -4.29
C GLY A 93 -0.73 -11.86 -3.83
N ARG A 94 -1.21 -13.03 -4.29
CA ARG A 94 -0.61 -14.34 -3.95
C ARG A 94 0.85 -14.47 -4.42
N ARG A 95 1.20 -13.82 -5.54
CA ARG A 95 2.56 -13.80 -6.08
C ARG A 95 3.46 -12.84 -5.31
N LEU A 96 2.96 -11.66 -4.96
CA LEU A 96 3.78 -10.56 -4.45
C LEU A 96 3.91 -10.57 -2.91
N TYR A 97 2.85 -10.89 -2.17
CA TYR A 97 2.86 -10.85 -0.70
C TYR A 97 3.93 -11.70 -0.01
N PRO A 98 4.26 -12.94 -0.46
CA PRO A 98 5.26 -13.76 0.22
C PRO A 98 6.64 -13.09 0.34
N ALA A 99 7.12 -12.43 -0.71
CA ALA A 99 8.38 -11.70 -0.68
C ALA A 99 8.31 -10.52 0.30
N ARG A 100 7.17 -9.80 0.34
CA ARG A 100 7.00 -8.60 1.17
C ARG A 100 6.85 -8.93 2.64
N PHE A 101 6.23 -10.06 2.96
CA PHE A 101 6.16 -10.55 4.34
C PHE A 101 7.52 -10.96 4.89
N HIS A 102 8.48 -11.35 4.06
CA HIS A 102 9.85 -11.57 4.50
C HIS A 102 10.48 -10.25 4.99
N GLU A 103 10.37 -9.20 4.19
CA GLU A 103 10.92 -7.89 4.51
C GLU A 103 10.28 -7.26 5.77
N ILE A 104 8.99 -7.52 6.02
CA ILE A 104 8.29 -7.11 7.25
C ILE A 104 8.85 -7.85 8.48
N ARG A 105 9.12 -9.16 8.36
CA ARG A 105 9.66 -9.96 9.47
C ARG A 105 11.04 -9.49 9.92
N ASP A 106 11.87 -9.03 8.99
CA ASP A 106 13.23 -8.56 9.25
C ASP A 106 13.27 -7.22 10.05
N ARG A 107 12.12 -6.58 10.25
CA ARG A 107 11.96 -5.26 10.89
C ARG A 107 11.31 -5.32 12.28
N GLU A 108 11.28 -6.50 12.92
CA GLU A 108 10.61 -6.74 14.22
C GLU A 108 9.09 -6.47 14.21
N LEU A 109 8.48 -6.35 13.03
CA LEU A 109 7.04 -6.23 12.88
C LEU A 109 6.39 -7.61 13.02
N GLN A 110 5.29 -7.66 13.77
CA GLN A 110 4.65 -8.91 14.16
C GLN A 110 3.39 -9.22 13.35
N ARG A 111 2.74 -8.19 12.82
CA ARG A 111 1.43 -8.30 12.18
C ARG A 111 1.36 -7.41 10.94
N ALA A 112 0.83 -7.97 9.86
CA ALA A 112 0.46 -7.26 8.65
C ALA A 112 -1.07 -7.35 8.46
N VAL A 113 -1.71 -6.24 8.17
CA VAL A 113 -3.16 -6.13 7.95
C VAL A 113 -3.40 -5.68 6.52
N GLY A 114 -4.26 -6.40 5.79
CA GLY A 114 -4.78 -5.94 4.50
C GLY A 114 -6.24 -5.54 4.66
N VAL A 115 -6.62 -4.40 4.09
CA VAL A 115 -8.01 -3.94 4.01
C VAL A 115 -8.51 -4.19 2.59
N LEU A 116 -9.63 -4.90 2.48
CA LEU A 116 -10.22 -5.32 1.21
C LEU A 116 -11.74 -5.13 1.32
N ASP A 117 -12.37 -4.66 0.25
CA ASP A 117 -13.82 -4.58 0.18
C ASP A 117 -14.43 -5.96 -0.14
N PRO A 118 -15.52 -6.36 0.53
CA PRO A 118 -16.28 -7.55 0.13
C PRO A 118 -17.34 -7.20 -0.95
N PRO A 119 -17.62 -8.08 -1.92
CA PRO A 119 -16.99 -9.38 -2.14
C PRO A 119 -15.72 -9.25 -3.00
N HIS A 120 -14.59 -9.49 -2.37
CA HIS A 120 -13.35 -9.83 -3.05
C HIS A 120 -13.23 -11.35 -2.97
N ASP A 121 -13.16 -12.03 -4.13
CA ASP A 121 -12.83 -13.45 -4.16
C ASP A 121 -11.40 -13.62 -3.64
N ALA A 122 -11.27 -13.98 -2.37
CA ALA A 122 -10.02 -14.42 -1.77
C ALA A 122 -9.88 -15.93 -2.01
N PRO A 123 -9.02 -16.37 -2.96
CA PRO A 123 -8.50 -17.73 -2.94
C PRO A 123 -7.43 -17.93 -1.85
#